data_AF-A0A679FBX8-F1
#
_entry.id   AF-A0A679FBX8-F1
#
_cell.length_a   1.000
_cell.length_b   1.000
_cell.length_c   1.000
_cell.angle_alpha   90.00
_cell.angle_beta   90.00
_cell.angle_gamma   90.00
#
_symmetry.space_group_name_H-M   'P 1'
#
loop_
_entity.id
_entity.type
_entity.pdbx_description
1 polymer ?
#
loop_
_entity_poly.entity_id
_entity_poly.type
_entity_poly.pdbx_seq_one_letter_code
_entity_poly.pdbx_strand_id
1 'polypeptide(L)'
;MSYLTKPLAVGLALLFSHQAHAASLCKAGLSGITLIEGNFDPPASMTPDTERFKPGGRWPDDLIEQGWYNLRKVHAPLRLVCRYKDGKQETLLLPNGTDACVLKPGLIVNCK
;
A
#
# COMPACT_ATOMS: atom_id res chain seq x y z
N MET A 1 58.42 -21.03 6.67
CA MET A 1 57.68 -19.75 6.54
C MET A 1 56.21 -20.09 6.37
N SER A 2 55.38 -19.47 7.19
CA SER A 2 53.98 -19.82 7.45
C SER A 2 53.07 -19.62 6.24
N TYR A 3 52.07 -20.49 6.13
CA TYR A 3 50.94 -20.45 5.20
C TYR A 3 50.11 -19.16 5.37
N LEU A 4 49.77 -18.48 4.27
CA LEU A 4 48.73 -17.44 4.25
C LEU A 4 47.64 -17.79 3.21
N THR A 5 46.55 -18.36 3.73
CA THR A 5 45.13 -18.03 3.49
C THR A 5 44.87 -16.73 2.69
N LYS A 6 43.86 -16.55 1.81
CA LYS A 6 42.43 -16.97 1.80
C LYS A 6 41.74 -16.49 0.48
N PRO A 7 40.47 -16.89 0.22
CA PRO A 7 39.81 -16.92 -1.10
C PRO A 7 38.78 -15.79 -1.34
N LEU A 8 38.20 -15.82 -2.56
CA LEU A 8 36.84 -15.40 -2.97
C LEU A 8 36.32 -13.99 -2.59
N ALA A 9 35.98 -13.20 -3.61
CA ALA A 9 34.87 -12.24 -3.57
C ALA A 9 34.10 -12.38 -4.90
N VAL A 10 33.16 -13.33 -4.98
CA VAL A 10 31.72 -13.14 -4.70
C VAL A 10 31.16 -11.95 -5.48
N GLY A 11 30.51 -12.27 -6.59
CA GLY A 11 29.84 -11.31 -7.45
C GLY A 11 28.65 -10.65 -6.74
N LEU A 12 28.63 -9.33 -6.79
CA LEU A 12 27.46 -8.56 -6.36
C LEU A 12 26.60 -8.27 -7.60
N ALA A 13 25.74 -9.22 -7.95
CA ALA A 13 24.60 -8.94 -8.81
C ALA A 13 23.65 -8.02 -8.03
N LEU A 14 23.74 -6.71 -8.30
CA LEU A 14 22.77 -5.72 -7.84
C LEU A 14 21.45 -5.96 -8.60
N LEU A 15 20.71 -6.98 -8.17
CA LEU A 15 19.31 -7.16 -8.52
C LEU A 15 18.51 -6.12 -7.74
N PHE A 16 18.36 -4.92 -8.30
CA PHE A 16 17.29 -4.01 -7.90
C PHE A 16 15.96 -4.59 -8.36
N SER A 17 15.48 -5.61 -7.66
CA SER A 17 14.12 -6.10 -7.80
C SER A 17 13.17 -5.00 -7.35
N HIS A 18 12.64 -4.26 -8.31
CA HIS A 18 11.41 -3.50 -8.16
C HIS A 18 10.30 -4.49 -7.84
N GLN A 19 10.15 -4.83 -6.57
CA GLN A 19 9.01 -5.60 -6.10
C GLN A 19 7.80 -4.66 -6.19
N ALA A 20 7.06 -4.76 -7.31
CA ALA A 20 5.67 -4.36 -7.35
C ALA A 20 4.96 -5.29 -6.35
N HIS A 21 4.77 -4.81 -5.13
CA HIS A 21 4.12 -5.56 -4.06
C HIS A 21 2.63 -5.64 -4.37
N ALA A 22 2.25 -6.57 -5.24
CA ALA A 22 0.88 -7.04 -5.38
C ALA A 22 0.54 -7.94 -4.19
N ALA A 23 0.65 -7.41 -2.97
CA ALA A 23 0.12 -8.05 -1.79
C ALA A 23 -1.33 -7.60 -1.65
N SER A 24 -2.25 -8.56 -1.54
CA SER A 24 -3.62 -8.28 -1.09
C SER A 24 -3.53 -7.72 0.33
N LEU A 25 -3.46 -6.39 0.44
CA LEU A 25 -3.26 -5.68 1.70
C LEU A 25 -4.49 -5.83 2.60
N CYS A 26 -5.69 -5.74 2.04
CA CYS A 26 -6.94 -5.90 2.78
C CYS A 26 -7.65 -7.22 2.42
N LYS A 27 -8.17 -7.92 3.42
CA LYS A 27 -9.03 -9.11 3.25
C LYS A 27 -10.45 -8.76 2.78
N ALA A 28 -11.23 -9.77 2.36
CA ALA A 28 -12.66 -9.63 2.07
C ALA A 28 -13.47 -9.17 3.31
N GLY A 29 -14.68 -8.64 3.09
CA GLY A 29 -15.57 -8.19 4.16
C GLY A 29 -15.33 -6.75 4.64
N LEU A 30 -14.67 -5.94 3.82
CA LEU A 30 -14.44 -4.53 4.15
C LEU A 30 -15.75 -3.74 4.17
N SER A 31 -15.80 -2.74 5.06
CA SER A 31 -16.80 -1.68 5.19
C SER A 31 -16.24 -0.31 4.81
N GLY A 32 -14.91 -0.16 4.75
CA GLY A 32 -14.26 1.01 4.17
C GLY A 32 -12.74 0.85 4.12
N ILE A 33 -12.10 1.76 3.39
CA ILE A 33 -10.65 1.88 3.32
C ILE A 33 -10.25 3.35 3.45
N THR A 34 -9.13 3.65 4.10
CA THR A 34 -8.63 5.02 4.20
C THR A 34 -7.13 5.04 4.25
N LEU A 35 -6.55 6.03 3.58
CA LEU A 35 -5.13 6.31 3.65
C LEU A 35 -4.90 7.44 4.68
N ILE A 36 -3.97 7.25 5.59
CA ILE A 36 -3.59 8.23 6.62
C ILE A 36 -2.16 8.68 6.33
N GLU A 37 -1.94 9.99 6.36
CA GLU A 37 -0.60 10.57 6.30
C GLU A 37 -0.05 10.93 7.68
N GLY A 38 1.26 10.85 7.81
CA GLY A 38 2.01 11.27 8.99
C GLY A 38 1.58 10.58 10.29
N ASN A 39 1.91 11.26 11.39
CA ASN A 39 1.61 10.85 12.76
C ASN A 39 0.84 11.97 13.50
N PHE A 40 -0.19 12.51 12.87
CA PHE A 40 -1.01 13.59 13.43
C PHE A 40 -2.06 13.07 14.42
N ASP A 41 -2.47 13.94 15.34
CA ASP A 41 -3.59 13.73 16.27
C ASP A 41 -4.55 14.94 16.20
N PRO A 42 -5.78 14.79 15.68
CA PRO A 42 -6.34 13.55 15.12
C PRO A 42 -5.66 13.12 13.81
N PRO A 43 -5.76 11.83 13.41
CA PRO A 43 -5.12 11.33 12.19
C PRO A 43 -5.60 12.05 10.92
N ALA A 44 -4.65 12.49 10.09
CA ALA A 44 -4.94 13.13 8.81
C ALA A 44 -5.31 12.08 7.76
N SER A 45 -6.61 11.93 7.50
CA SER A 45 -7.15 11.01 6.48
C SER A 45 -7.15 11.67 5.10
N MET A 46 -6.68 10.94 4.10
CA MET A 46 -6.64 11.38 2.71
C MET A 46 -7.85 10.87 1.94
N THR A 47 -8.55 11.79 1.28
CA THR A 47 -9.57 11.47 0.30
C THR A 47 -8.92 10.87 -0.96
N PRO A 48 -9.56 9.88 -1.63
CA PRO A 48 -9.08 9.40 -2.92
C PRO A 48 -9.09 10.51 -3.96
N ASP A 49 -8.06 10.55 -4.81
CA ASP A 49 -8.02 11.43 -5.98
C ASP A 49 -8.98 10.94 -7.07
N THR A 50 -9.12 9.61 -7.18
CA THR A 50 -10.07 8.97 -8.09
C THR A 50 -11.00 8.07 -7.31
N GLU A 51 -12.29 8.15 -7.61
CA GLU A 51 -13.27 7.22 -7.08
C GLU A 51 -14.34 6.98 -8.16
N ARG A 52 -14.44 5.73 -8.63
CA ARG A 52 -15.31 5.34 -9.74
C ARG A 52 -16.11 4.11 -9.36
N PHE A 53 -17.41 4.20 -9.58
CA PHE A 53 -18.37 3.12 -9.34
C PHE A 53 -19.13 2.79 -10.62
N LYS A 54 -19.71 1.59 -10.68
CA LYS A 54 -20.76 1.30 -11.67
C LYS A 54 -21.96 2.23 -11.42
N PRO A 55 -22.76 2.55 -12.46
CA PRO A 55 -23.95 3.39 -12.30
C PRO A 55 -24.91 2.86 -11.23
N GLY A 56 -25.32 3.71 -10.30
CA GLY A 56 -26.17 3.33 -9.16
C GLY A 56 -25.48 2.48 -8.09
N GLY A 57 -24.17 2.26 -8.24
CA GLY A 57 -23.42 1.33 -7.45
C GLY A 57 -23.09 1.80 -6.04
N ARG A 58 -22.77 0.84 -5.16
CA ARG A 58 -22.29 1.08 -3.80
C ARG A 58 -20.94 0.45 -3.57
N TRP A 59 -20.14 1.10 -2.75
CA TRP A 59 -18.92 0.50 -2.22
C TRP A 59 -19.28 -0.70 -1.29
N PRO A 60 -18.54 -1.81 -1.29
CA PRO A 60 -17.40 -2.11 -2.16
C PRO A 60 -17.79 -2.82 -3.47
N ASP A 61 -19.02 -3.33 -3.57
CA ASP A 61 -19.42 -4.31 -4.58
C ASP A 61 -19.41 -3.75 -6.02
N ASP A 62 -19.68 -2.46 -6.16
CA ASP A 62 -19.72 -1.77 -7.45
C ASP A 62 -18.52 -0.88 -7.71
N LEU A 63 -17.48 -0.99 -6.87
CA LEU A 63 -16.24 -0.26 -7.08
C LEU A 63 -15.60 -0.68 -8.40
N ILE A 64 -15.31 0.30 -9.26
CA ILE A 64 -14.48 0.12 -10.45
C ILE A 64 -13.04 0.46 -10.11
N GLU A 65 -12.80 1.58 -9.43
CA GLU A 65 -11.47 2.01 -9.01
C GLU A 65 -11.56 3.07 -7.91
N GLN A 66 -10.66 3.01 -6.94
CA GLN A 66 -10.42 4.09 -5.99
C GLN A 66 -8.91 4.27 -5.85
N GLY A 67 -8.40 5.48 -6.10
CA GLY A 67 -6.96 5.73 -6.22
C GLY A 67 -6.49 6.92 -5.40
N TRP A 68 -5.28 6.79 -4.85
CA TRP A 68 -4.49 7.87 -4.27
C TRP A 68 -3.16 7.96 -5.01
N TYR A 69 -2.74 9.15 -5.43
CA TYR A 69 -1.57 9.38 -6.27
C TYR A 69 -0.71 10.53 -5.73
N ASN A 70 0.50 10.67 -6.26
CA ASN A 70 1.49 11.65 -5.82
C ASN A 70 1.80 11.58 -4.30
N LEU A 71 1.71 10.37 -3.72
CA LEU A 71 1.87 10.13 -2.29
C LEU A 71 3.28 10.43 -1.77
N ARG A 72 4.26 10.58 -2.67
CA ARG A 72 5.60 11.07 -2.28
C ARG A 72 5.61 12.53 -1.83
N LYS A 73 4.57 13.31 -2.13
CA LYS A 73 4.46 14.72 -1.76
C LYS A 73 3.76 14.95 -0.42
N VAL A 74 3.22 13.89 0.19
CA VAL A 74 2.48 13.98 1.45
C VAL A 74 3.34 13.52 2.63
N HIS A 75 2.86 13.69 3.86
CA HIS A 75 3.64 13.42 5.05
C HIS A 75 3.78 11.91 5.31
N ALA A 76 5.03 11.44 5.40
CA ALA A 76 5.32 10.08 5.86
C ALA A 76 5.23 9.97 7.41
N PRO A 77 4.94 8.79 7.98
CA PRO A 77 4.65 7.54 7.29
C PRO A 77 3.23 7.49 6.71
N LEU A 78 3.06 6.71 5.64
CA LEU A 78 1.75 6.42 5.06
C LEU A 78 1.17 5.13 5.64
N ARG A 79 -0.09 5.18 6.06
CA ARG A 79 -0.80 4.03 6.64
C ARG A 79 -2.11 3.79 5.92
N LEU A 80 -2.31 2.59 5.40
CA LEU A 80 -3.57 2.15 4.82
C LEU A 80 -4.38 1.43 5.90
N VAL A 81 -5.57 1.94 6.19
CA VAL A 81 -6.48 1.39 7.20
C VAL A 81 -7.64 0.68 6.49
N CYS A 82 -7.67 -0.64 6.60
CA CYS A 82 -8.75 -1.50 6.16
C CYS A 82 -9.77 -1.62 7.30
N ARG A 83 -11.03 -1.22 7.09
CA ARG A 83 -12.11 -1.38 8.08
C ARG A 83 -13.07 -2.47 7.64
N TYR A 84 -13.48 -3.31 8.57
CA TYR A 84 -14.32 -4.48 8.32
C TYR A 84 -15.75 -4.29 8.83
N LYS A 85 -16.69 -5.05 8.28
CA LYS A 85 -18.11 -5.02 8.70
C LYS A 85 -18.32 -5.47 10.14
N ASP A 86 -17.41 -6.28 10.69
CA ASP A 86 -17.42 -6.72 12.09
C ASP A 86 -16.81 -5.68 13.07
N GLY A 87 -16.45 -4.49 12.57
CA GLY A 87 -15.86 -3.41 13.35
C GLY A 87 -14.34 -3.52 13.53
N LYS A 88 -13.70 -4.61 13.09
CA LYS A 88 -12.24 -4.71 13.13
C LYS A 88 -11.59 -3.72 12.18
N GLN A 89 -10.37 -3.34 12.50
CA GLN A 89 -9.52 -2.53 11.64
C GLN A 89 -8.14 -3.17 11.53
N GLU A 90 -7.62 -3.28 10.32
CA GLU A 90 -6.24 -3.68 10.05
C GLU A 90 -5.51 -2.45 9.49
N THR A 91 -4.38 -2.09 10.09
CA THR A 91 -3.54 -0.97 9.63
C THR A 91 -2.28 -1.52 9.03
N LEU A 92 -1.95 -1.06 7.83
CA LEU A 92 -0.79 -1.48 7.07
C LEU A 92 0.10 -0.27 6.84
N LEU A 93 1.34 -0.37 7.30
CA LEU A 93 2.36 0.61 7.01
C LEU A 93 2.81 0.44 5.56
N LEU A 94 2.66 1.48 4.74
CA LEU A 94 3.10 1.45 3.37
C LEU A 94 4.62 1.65 3.30
N PRO A 95 5.32 1.03 2.33
CA PRO A 95 6.74 1.24 2.14
C PRO A 95 7.11 2.72 1.95
N ASN A 96 8.29 3.11 2.42
CA ASN A 96 8.82 4.44 2.14
C ASN A 96 8.97 4.63 0.62
N GLY A 97 8.46 5.76 0.11
CA GLY A 97 8.51 6.10 -1.31
C GLY A 97 7.34 5.57 -2.15
N THR A 98 6.32 4.95 -1.53
CA THR A 98 5.03 4.72 -2.21
C THR A 98 4.50 6.05 -2.76
N ASP A 99 4.20 6.07 -4.05
CA ASP A 99 3.70 7.22 -4.78
C ASP A 99 2.24 7.07 -5.17
N ALA A 100 1.76 5.85 -5.31
CA ALA A 100 0.36 5.60 -5.61
C ALA A 100 -0.15 4.33 -4.93
N CYS A 101 -1.42 4.36 -4.55
CA CYS A 101 -2.20 3.19 -4.15
C CYS A 101 -3.50 3.18 -4.92
N VAL A 102 -3.87 2.05 -5.51
CA VAL A 102 -5.11 1.87 -6.26
C VAL A 102 -5.84 0.64 -5.75
N LEU A 103 -7.09 0.82 -5.37
CA LEU A 103 -8.05 -0.22 -5.04
C LEU A 103 -8.91 -0.53 -6.26
N LYS A 104 -8.97 -1.81 -6.63
CA LYS A 104 -9.68 -2.35 -7.80
C LYS A 104 -10.83 -3.28 -7.38
N PRO A 105 -11.70 -3.72 -8.31
CA PRO A 105 -12.78 -4.64 -8.01
C PRO A 105 -12.24 -5.92 -7.35
N GLY A 106 -13.01 -6.51 -6.45
CA GLY A 106 -12.55 -7.64 -5.64
C GLY A 106 -11.65 -7.23 -4.46
N LEU A 107 -11.63 -5.94 -4.11
CA LEU A 107 -10.88 -5.36 -3.00
C LEU A 107 -9.35 -5.53 -3.10
N ILE A 108 -8.84 -5.57 -4.32
CA ILE A 108 -7.42 -5.74 -4.60
C ILE A 108 -6.75 -4.36 -4.51
N VAL A 109 -5.88 -4.18 -3.51
CA VAL A 109 -5.05 -2.99 -3.36
C VAL A 109 -3.70 -3.23 -4.03
N ASN A 110 -3.24 -2.27 -4.83
CA ASN A 110 -1.90 -2.25 -5.39
C ASN A 110 -1.24 -0.91 -5.09
N CYS A 111 -0.10 -0.93 -4.40
CA CYS A 111 0.68 0.25 -4.09
C CYS A 111 2.07 0.17 -4.73
N LYS A 112 2.54 1.28 -5.29
CA LYS A 112 3.83 1.39 -6.00
C LYS A 112 4.57 2.67 -5.65
#